data_AF-A0A842VM16-F1
#
_entry.id   AF-A0A842VM16-F1
#
_cell.length_a   1.000
_cell.length_b   1.000
_cell.length_c   1.000
_cell.angle_alpha   90.00
_cell.angle_beta   90.00
_cell.angle_gamma   90.00
#
_symmetry.space_group_name_H-M   'P 1'
#
loop_
_entity.id
_entity.type
_entity.pdbx_description
1 polymer ?
#
loop_
_entity_poly.entity_id
_entity_poly.type
_entity_poly.pdbx_seq_one_letter_code
_entity_poly.pdbx_strand_id
1 'polypeptide(L)'
;MKIVYAKKFREYIENKGGVLLTQYFNAKTKVTILCERGHEWTTTPDSIYSGNWCSVCSGNKKDTSVIFRKIGERFGCTLISDYKNARTAIWYRCSKGHEFKKSPYWLKKDYEKIEILCPVCKKEI
;
A
#
# COMPACT_ATOMS: atom_id res chain seq x y z
N MET A 1 15.61 -0.35 -32.71
CA MET A 1 16.31 -0.83 -31.50
C MET A 1 15.64 -0.45 -30.18
N LYS A 2 15.27 0.82 -29.89
CA LYS A 2 14.70 1.21 -28.58
C LYS A 2 13.36 0.55 -28.19
N ILE A 3 12.49 0.24 -29.16
CA ILE A 3 11.13 -0.30 -28.92
C ILE A 3 11.17 -1.73 -28.36
N VAL A 4 12.15 -2.54 -28.77
CA VAL A 4 12.25 -3.96 -28.36
C VAL A 4 12.60 -4.08 -26.87
N TYR A 5 13.49 -3.22 -26.37
CA TYR A 5 13.88 -3.23 -24.95
C TYR A 5 12.75 -2.76 -24.03
N ALA A 6 11.98 -1.76 -24.45
CA ALA A 6 10.81 -1.31 -23.71
C ALA A 6 9.75 -2.41 -23.57
N LYS A 7 9.51 -3.17 -24.64
CA LYS A 7 8.57 -4.30 -24.64
C LYS A 7 9.03 -5.42 -23.71
N LYS A 8 10.30 -5.85 -23.83
CA LYS A 8 10.88 -6.89 -22.96
C LYS A 8 10.83 -6.53 -21.47
N PHE A 9 11.11 -5.27 -21.14
CA PHE A 9 11.03 -4.81 -19.75
C PHE A 9 9.59 -4.84 -19.24
N ARG A 10 8.63 -4.36 -20.04
CA ARG A 10 7.20 -4.43 -19.69
C ARG A 10 6.74 -5.86 -19.45
N GLU A 11 7.07 -6.80 -20.35
CA GLU A 11 6.75 -8.22 -20.19
C GLU A 11 7.37 -8.81 -18.91
N TYR A 12 8.61 -8.42 -18.56
CA TYR A 12 9.26 -8.83 -17.31
C TYR A 12 8.51 -8.30 -16.07
N ILE A 13 8.06 -7.04 -16.11
CA ILE A 13 7.25 -6.44 -15.05
C ILE A 13 5.91 -7.18 -14.89
N GLU A 14 5.22 -7.44 -16.00
CA GLU A 14 3.94 -8.16 -16.03
C GLU A 14 4.08 -9.60 -15.50
N ASN A 15 5.15 -10.32 -15.87
CA ASN A 15 5.44 -11.67 -15.36
C ASN A 15 5.71 -11.71 -13.85
N LYS A 16 6.23 -10.61 -13.26
CA LYS A 16 6.39 -10.48 -11.81
C LYS A 16 5.13 -9.97 -11.10
N GLY A 17 4.00 -9.91 -11.79
CA GLY A 17 2.74 -9.39 -11.25
C GLY A 17 2.77 -7.89 -11.02
N GLY A 18 3.55 -7.13 -11.80
CA GLY A 18 3.58 -5.68 -11.76
C GLY A 18 2.98 -5.04 -13.01
N VAL A 19 2.67 -3.75 -12.91
CA VAL A 19 2.24 -2.89 -14.01
C VAL A 19 3.19 -1.71 -14.09
N LEU A 20 3.74 -1.47 -15.28
CA LEU A 20 4.61 -0.33 -15.54
C LEU A 20 3.75 0.91 -15.82
N LEU A 21 3.83 1.94 -14.96
CA LEU A 21 3.02 3.16 -15.05
C LEU A 21 3.68 4.25 -15.91
N THR A 22 5.01 4.23 -16.03
CA THR A 22 5.78 5.23 -16.79
C THR A 22 6.44 4.62 -18.01
N GLN A 23 6.72 5.42 -19.03
CA GLN A 23 7.47 4.94 -20.20
C GLN A 23 8.90 4.51 -19.85
N TYR A 24 9.31 3.36 -20.38
CA TYR A 24 10.68 2.88 -20.31
C TYR A 24 11.51 3.54 -21.41
N PHE A 25 12.62 4.18 -21.04
CA PHE A 25 13.56 4.79 -21.99
C PHE A 25 14.89 4.03 -22.07
N ASN A 26 15.46 3.66 -20.91
CA ASN A 26 16.70 2.88 -20.80
C ASN A 26 16.83 2.30 -19.38
N ALA A 27 17.86 1.48 -19.15
CA ALA A 27 18.06 0.77 -17.88
C ALA A 27 18.36 1.67 -16.66
N LYS A 28 18.81 2.91 -16.90
CA LYS A 28 19.17 3.89 -15.85
C LYS A 28 18.08 4.93 -15.60
N THR A 29 17.13 5.08 -16.51
CA THR A 29 15.99 6.00 -16.33
C THR A 29 15.02 5.43 -15.32
N LYS A 30 14.65 6.26 -14.34
CA LYS A 30 13.67 5.89 -13.33
C LYS A 30 12.31 5.63 -13.98
N VAL A 31 11.67 4.57 -13.52
CA VAL A 31 10.33 4.16 -13.89
C VAL A 31 9.49 3.93 -12.65
N THR A 32 8.18 4.14 -12.76
CA THR A 32 7.21 3.85 -11.70
C THR A 32 6.49 2.55 -12.02
N ILE A 33 6.45 1.64 -11.04
CA ILE A 33 5.83 0.32 -11.14
C ILE A 33 4.80 0.19 -10.01
N LEU A 34 3.66 -0.43 -10.34
CA LEU A 34 2.61 -0.84 -9.42
C LEU A 34 2.64 -2.37 -9.28
N CYS A 35 2.82 -2.95 -8.09
CA CYS A 35 2.73 -4.40 -7.93
C CYS A 35 1.28 -4.88 -7.81
N GLU A 36 1.06 -6.19 -7.90
CA GLU A 36 -0.26 -6.85 -7.76
C GLU A 36 -0.97 -6.47 -6.47
N ARG A 37 -0.22 -6.13 -5.42
CA ARG A 37 -0.75 -5.74 -4.11
C ARG A 37 -1.13 -4.26 -4.02
N GLY A 38 -0.95 -3.51 -5.11
CA GLY A 38 -1.26 -2.09 -5.21
C GLY A 38 -0.16 -1.15 -4.69
N HIS A 39 1.06 -1.63 -4.47
CA HIS A 39 2.15 -0.74 -4.03
C HIS A 39 2.79 -0.08 -5.24
N GLU A 40 2.84 1.25 -5.24
CA GLU A 40 3.54 2.04 -6.24
C GLU A 40 4.93 2.42 -5.73
N TRP A 41 5.96 2.25 -6.56
CA TRP A 41 7.29 2.77 -6.27
C TRP A 41 8.07 3.15 -7.52
N THR A 42 8.97 4.12 -7.36
CA THR A 42 9.90 4.56 -8.40
C THR A 42 11.24 3.85 -8.25
N THR A 43 11.75 3.25 -9.31
CA THR A 43 13.04 2.52 -9.33
C THR A 43 13.67 2.56 -10.72
N THR A 44 14.90 2.08 -10.86
CA THR A 44 15.54 1.89 -12.17
C THR A 44 15.33 0.46 -12.67
N PRO A 45 15.17 0.24 -13.98
CA PRO A 45 15.07 -1.11 -14.55
C PRO A 45 16.27 -2.00 -14.21
N ASP A 46 17.47 -1.44 -14.14
CA ASP A 46 18.68 -2.14 -13.71
C ASP A 46 18.56 -2.71 -12.28
N SER A 47 17.95 -1.95 -11.37
CA SER A 47 17.67 -2.39 -10.00
C SER A 47 16.66 -3.55 -9.97
N ILE A 48 15.65 -3.49 -10.84
CA ILE A 48 14.63 -4.55 -11.02
C ILE A 48 15.25 -5.85 -11.56
N TYR A 49 16.14 -5.75 -12.55
CA TYR A 49 16.88 -6.89 -13.09
C TYR A 49 17.87 -7.47 -12.06
N SER A 50 18.42 -6.63 -11.20
CA SER A 50 19.30 -7.03 -10.08
C SER A 50 18.54 -7.69 -8.91
N GLY A 51 17.23 -7.91 -9.03
CA GLY A 51 16.42 -8.61 -8.04
C GLY A 51 15.66 -7.71 -7.06
N ASN A 52 15.87 -6.39 -7.09
CA ASN A 52 15.12 -5.48 -6.23
C ASN A 52 13.72 -5.25 -6.81
N TRP A 53 12.70 -5.81 -6.17
CA TRP A 53 11.31 -5.63 -6.56
C TRP A 53 10.60 -4.60 -5.67
N CYS A 54 9.32 -4.79 -5.43
CA CYS A 54 8.53 -4.07 -4.47
C CYS A 54 9.13 -4.23 -3.07
N SER A 55 9.75 -3.17 -2.56
CA SER A 55 10.33 -3.16 -1.21
C SER A 55 9.29 -3.49 -0.14
N VAL A 56 8.01 -3.21 -0.41
CA VAL A 56 6.92 -3.62 0.48
C VAL A 56 6.70 -5.12 0.47
N CYS A 57 6.57 -5.73 -0.72
CA CYS A 57 6.32 -7.17 -0.83
C CYS A 57 7.54 -7.98 -0.34
N SER A 58 8.75 -7.47 -0.56
CA SER A 58 9.99 -8.08 -0.06
C SER A 58 10.24 -7.84 1.43
N GLY A 59 9.32 -7.18 2.16
CA GLY A 59 9.44 -6.93 3.61
C GLY A 59 10.41 -5.82 4.02
N ASN A 60 11.09 -5.17 3.05
CA ASN A 60 12.03 -4.08 3.28
C ASN A 60 11.36 -2.72 3.58
N LYS A 61 10.09 -2.54 3.21
CA LYS A 61 9.26 -1.38 3.60
C LYS A 61 8.01 -1.91 4.28
N LYS A 62 7.80 -1.59 5.56
CA LYS A 62 6.52 -1.85 6.22
C LYS A 62 5.47 -0.91 5.63
N ASP A 63 4.71 -1.38 4.64
CA ASP A 63 3.57 -0.63 4.12
C ASP A 63 2.54 -0.46 5.22
N THR A 64 2.64 0.70 5.83
CA THR A 64 1.94 1.04 7.05
C THR A 64 0.46 1.29 6.72
N SER A 65 0.14 1.73 5.50
CA SER A 65 -1.21 1.83 4.95
C SER A 65 -1.92 0.49 4.93
N VAL A 66 -1.26 -0.59 4.48
CA VAL A 66 -1.83 -1.94 4.46
C VAL A 66 -2.17 -2.42 5.87
N ILE A 67 -1.34 -2.11 6.88
CA ILE A 67 -1.65 -2.44 8.29
C ILE A 67 -2.98 -1.81 8.69
N PHE A 68 -3.18 -0.52 8.39
CA PHE A 68 -4.40 0.18 8.75
C PHE A 68 -5.63 -0.33 8.01
N ARG A 69 -5.50 -0.71 6.74
CA ARG A 69 -6.61 -1.36 6.01
C ARG A 69 -6.99 -2.69 6.67
N LYS A 70 -6.00 -3.55 6.93
CA LYS A 70 -6.21 -4.85 7.60
C LYS A 70 -6.83 -4.72 8.98
N ILE A 71 -6.40 -3.72 9.77
CA ILE A 71 -7.02 -3.44 11.07
C ILE A 71 -8.49 -3.12 10.88
N GLY A 72 -8.82 -2.23 9.94
CA GLY A 72 -10.20 -1.91 9.62
C GLY A 72 -11.01 -3.16 9.26
N GLU A 73 -10.53 -3.94 8.29
CA GLU A 73 -11.20 -5.16 7.81
C GLU A 73 -11.49 -6.14 8.95
N ARG A 74 -10.54 -6.33 9.88
CA ARG A 74 -10.71 -7.18 11.07
C ARG A 74 -11.89 -6.75 11.96
N PHE A 75 -12.20 -5.45 12.02
CA PHE A 75 -13.27 -4.90 12.85
C PHE A 75 -14.50 -4.46 12.03
N GLY A 76 -14.63 -4.92 10.78
CA GLY A 76 -15.75 -4.53 9.91
C GLY A 76 -15.77 -3.02 9.60
N CYS A 77 -14.59 -2.42 9.44
CA CYS A 77 -14.42 -1.01 9.14
C CYS A 77 -13.57 -0.80 7.88
N THR A 78 -14.06 -0.04 6.92
CA THR A 78 -13.32 0.30 5.71
C THR A 78 -12.49 1.56 5.95
N LEU A 79 -11.21 1.53 5.60
CA LEU A 79 -10.35 2.71 5.60
C LEU A 79 -10.76 3.62 4.44
N ILE A 80 -11.20 4.85 4.74
CA ILE A 80 -11.71 5.82 3.75
C ILE A 80 -10.72 6.97 3.47
N SER A 81 -9.60 7.04 4.18
CA SER A 81 -8.54 8.03 3.92
C SER A 81 -7.19 7.37 3.67
N ASP A 82 -6.39 8.01 2.84
CA ASP A 82 -5.00 7.62 2.62
C ASP A 82 -4.09 7.91 3.84
N TYR A 83 -3.09 7.05 4.05
CA TYR A 83 -2.12 7.21 5.13
C TYR A 83 -0.93 8.07 4.69
N LYS A 84 -0.87 9.30 5.20
CA LYS A 84 0.25 10.22 4.92
C LYS A 84 1.44 10.03 5.86
N ASN A 85 1.19 9.97 7.17
CA ASN A 85 2.22 9.84 8.21
C ASN A 85 1.59 9.51 9.57
N ALA A 86 2.42 9.14 10.55
CA ALA A 86 1.96 8.69 11.87
C ALA A 86 1.27 9.77 12.71
N ARG A 87 1.43 11.06 12.36
CA ARG A 87 0.83 12.21 13.05
C ARG A 87 -0.54 12.59 12.49
N THR A 88 -0.85 12.16 11.28
CA THR A 88 -2.10 12.50 10.60
C THR A 88 -3.12 11.41 10.91
N ALA A 89 -4.27 11.80 11.47
CA ALA A 89 -5.35 10.86 11.74
C ALA A 89 -5.87 10.26 10.43
N ILE A 90 -6.21 8.98 10.46
CA ILE A 90 -6.83 8.27 9.36
C ILE A 90 -8.30 8.02 9.66
N TRP A 91 -9.13 8.02 8.62
CA TRP A 91 -10.57 7.91 8.68
C TRP A 91 -11.03 6.50 8.30
N TYR A 92 -12.01 6.01 9.05
CA TYR A 92 -12.68 4.75 8.83
C TYR A 92 -14.18 4.96 8.73
N ARG A 93 -14.85 4.03 8.05
CA ARG A 93 -16.30 3.86 8.03
C ARG A 93 -16.65 2.44 8.45
N CYS A 94 -17.45 2.26 9.50
CA CYS A 94 -17.88 0.91 9.91
C CYS A 94 -19.05 0.38 9.07
N SER A 95 -19.37 -0.91 9.21
CA SER A 95 -20.53 -1.54 8.56
C SER A 95 -21.88 -0.89 8.90
N LYS A 96 -22.01 -0.25 10.08
CA LYS A 96 -23.21 0.54 10.44
C LYS A 96 -23.27 1.93 9.78
N GLY A 97 -22.24 2.31 9.02
CA GLY A 97 -22.15 3.61 8.35
C GLY A 97 -21.49 4.72 9.18
N HIS A 98 -21.02 4.45 10.40
CA HIS A 98 -20.38 5.47 11.22
C HIS A 98 -18.98 5.82 10.69
N GLU A 99 -18.75 7.12 10.51
CA GLU A 99 -17.45 7.66 10.10
C GLU A 99 -16.69 8.19 11.31
N PHE A 100 -15.45 7.72 11.50
CA PHE A 100 -14.63 8.11 12.63
C PHE A 100 -13.15 8.12 12.29
N LYS A 101 -12.39 8.95 13.01
CA LYS A 101 -10.95 9.05 12.85
C LYS A 101 -10.19 8.31 13.95
N LYS A 102 -9.04 7.73 13.62
CA LYS A 102 -8.12 7.10 14.54
C LYS A 102 -6.68 7.55 14.29
N SER A 103 -5.89 7.58 15.36
CA SER A 103 -4.46 7.88 15.28
C SER A 103 -3.69 6.65 14.80
N PRO A 104 -2.90 6.75 13.72
CA PRO A 104 -1.96 5.70 13.30
C PRO A 104 -1.02 5.22 14.41
N TYR A 105 -0.57 6.13 15.28
CA TYR A 105 0.30 5.80 16.41
C TYR A 105 -0.42 4.90 17.42
N TRP A 106 -1.64 5.28 17.81
CA TRP A 106 -2.47 4.50 18.73
C TRP A 106 -2.85 3.14 18.13
N LEU A 107 -3.21 3.12 16.84
CA LEU A 107 -3.53 1.89 16.11
C LEU A 107 -2.35 0.93 16.00
N LYS A 108 -1.10 1.40 16.06
CA LYS A 108 0.05 0.48 16.09
C LYS A 108 0.37 -0.06 17.47
N LYS A 109 -0.05 0.64 18.52
CA LYS A 109 0.33 0.33 19.91
C LYS A 109 -0.73 -0.48 20.66
N ASP A 110 -2.01 -0.21 20.41
CA ASP A 110 -3.09 -0.65 21.30
C ASP A 110 -4.29 -1.29 20.57
N TYR A 111 -4.28 -1.41 19.24
CA TYR A 111 -5.41 -2.00 18.49
C TYR A 111 -5.67 -3.49 18.78
N GLU A 112 -4.70 -4.21 19.34
CA GLU A 112 -4.84 -5.63 19.70
C GLU A 112 -5.68 -5.82 20.96
N LYS A 113 -5.85 -4.76 21.77
CA LYS A 113 -6.56 -4.79 23.06
C LYS A 113 -8.02 -4.35 22.96
N ILE A 114 -8.50 -4.01 21.76
CA ILE A 114 -9.86 -3.53 21.56
C ILE A 114 -10.70 -4.58 20.86
N GLU A 115 -11.95 -4.70 21.29
CA GLU A 115 -12.95 -5.57 20.66
C GLU A 115 -13.69 -4.83 19.54
N ILE A 116 -13.78 -3.50 19.65
CA ILE A 116 -14.53 -2.65 18.72
C ILE A 116 -13.70 -1.43 18.35
N LEU A 117 -13.43 -1.29 17.05
CA LEU A 117 -12.68 -0.16 16.50
C LEU A 117 -13.50 1.13 16.45
N CYS A 118 -14.79 1.02 16.11
CA CYS A 118 -15.70 2.14 16.00
C CYS A 118 -16.11 2.66 17.40
N PRO A 119 -15.76 3.91 17.76
CA PRO A 119 -16.10 4.46 19.06
C PRO A 119 -17.60 4.70 19.24
N VAL A 120 -18.35 4.86 18.14
CA VAL A 120 -19.81 4.99 18.17
C VAL A 120 -20.44 3.63 18.49
N CYS A 121 -20.10 2.59 17.73
CA CYS A 121 -20.60 1.23 17.99
C CYS A 121 -20.25 0.73 19.39
N LYS A 122 -19.10 1.12 19.95
CA LYS A 122 -18.70 0.76 21.31
C LYS A 122 -19.63 1.35 22.38
N LYS A 123 -20.28 2.48 22.13
CA LYS A 123 -21.19 3.14 23.08
C LYS A 123 -22.63 2.64 22.99
N GLU A 124 -22.97 1.89 21.95
CA GLU A 124 -24.31 1.34 21.70
C GLU A 124 -24.48 -0.09 22.25
N ILE A 125 -23.51 -0.57 23.03
CA ILE A 125 -23.47 -1.89 23.69
C ILE A 125 -23.54 -1.64 25.19
#